data_AF-A0A494VRB0-F1
#
_entry.id   AF-A0A494VRB0-F1
#
_cell.length_a   1.000
_cell.length_b   1.000
_cell.length_c   1.000
_cell.angle_alpha   90.00
_cell.angle_beta   90.00
_cell.angle_gamma   90.00
#
_symmetry.space_group_name_H-M   'P 1'
#
loop_
_entity.id
_entity.type
_entity.pdbx_description
1 polymer ?
#
loop_
_entity_poly.entity_id
_entity_poly.type
_entity_poly.pdbx_seq_one_letter_code
_entity_poly.pdbx_strand_id
1 'polypeptide(L)'
;MKKVLIIFILLGVSMCSVYAQTKTIKGRVISEFFETTPFALIMINDTVKVGKTDLDGFFQVEIPVGVKKISFWYLGFEPAIIALTDKCDEAEVVMIASFTYDFMTPKRVDKLRMKRYKKLPQLHKEALAKGLFKTDTACYTQEFRPFYKKK
;
A
#
# COMPACT_ATOMS: atom_id res chain seq x y z
N MET A 1 -40.88 25.89 -24.85
CA MET A 1 -39.90 24.96 -25.45
C MET A 1 -38.44 25.35 -25.16
N LYS A 2 -38.01 26.61 -25.34
CA LYS A 2 -36.63 27.05 -25.00
C LYS A 2 -36.17 26.75 -23.57
N LYS A 3 -37.03 26.93 -22.56
CA LYS A 3 -36.69 26.66 -21.14
C LYS A 3 -36.44 25.18 -20.85
N VAL A 4 -37.16 24.28 -21.53
CA VAL A 4 -36.99 22.82 -21.40
C VAL A 4 -35.69 22.36 -22.06
N LEU A 5 -35.31 22.98 -23.19
CA LEU A 5 -34.06 22.72 -23.87
C LEU A 5 -32.84 23.11 -23.00
N ILE A 6 -32.93 24.24 -22.30
CA ILE A 6 -31.87 24.71 -21.37
C ILE A 6 -31.71 23.74 -20.18
N ILE A 7 -32.81 23.21 -19.63
CA ILE A 7 -32.77 22.22 -18.55
C ILE A 7 -32.14 20.91 -19.03
N PHE A 8 -32.44 20.46 -20.25
CA PHE A 8 -31.83 19.26 -20.84
C PHE A 8 -30.32 19.42 -21.05
N ILE A 9 -29.87 20.61 -21.48
CA ILE A 9 -28.44 20.92 -21.64
C ILE A 9 -27.74 20.96 -20.27
N LEU A 10 -28.36 21.54 -19.25
CA LEU A 10 -27.81 21.56 -17.88
C LEU A 10 -27.69 20.15 -17.27
N LEU A 11 -28.68 19.28 -17.50
CA LEU A 11 -28.62 17.89 -17.05
C LEU A 11 -27.55 17.08 -17.79
N GLY A 12 -27.36 17.31 -19.10
CA GLY A 12 -26.34 16.64 -19.90
C GLY A 12 -24.91 16.96 -19.44
N VAL A 13 -24.63 18.22 -19.09
CA VAL A 13 -23.30 18.65 -18.62
C VAL A 13 -22.98 18.10 -17.22
N SER A 14 -23.98 17.90 -16.37
CA SER A 14 -23.80 17.29 -15.03
C SER A 14 -23.34 15.83 -15.11
N MET A 15 -23.84 15.06 -16.07
CA MET A 15 -23.46 13.64 -16.24
C MET A 15 -22.00 13.44 -16.71
N CYS A 16 -21.40 14.45 -17.35
CA CYS A 16 -20.00 14.40 -17.78
C CYS A 16 -18.99 14.69 -16.65
N SER A 17 -19.44 15.09 -15.46
CA SER A 17 -18.58 15.50 -14.33
C SER A 17 -18.19 14.38 -13.38
N VAL A 18 -18.59 13.12 -13.64
CA VAL A 18 -18.11 11.94 -12.90
C VAL A 18 -16.71 11.55 -13.39
N TYR A 19 -15.78 12.50 -13.36
CA TYR A 19 -14.36 12.17 -13.41
C TYR A 19 -13.98 11.62 -12.04
N ALA A 20 -13.64 10.34 -11.97
CA ALA A 20 -13.04 9.77 -10.78
C ALA A 20 -11.72 10.51 -10.52
N GLN A 21 -11.70 11.41 -9.53
CA GLN A 21 -10.48 12.13 -9.15
C GLN A 21 -9.43 11.08 -8.74
N THR A 22 -8.26 11.15 -9.38
CA THR A 22 -7.10 10.33 -9.05
C THR A 22 -6.06 11.15 -8.29
N LYS A 23 -5.28 10.48 -7.46
CA LYS A 23 -4.07 11.02 -6.84
C LYS A 23 -2.89 10.12 -7.20
N THR A 24 -1.71 10.73 -7.33
CA THR A 24 -0.48 9.99 -7.61
C THR A 24 0.21 9.64 -6.31
N ILE A 25 0.51 8.36 -6.11
CA ILE A 25 1.36 7.88 -5.03
C ILE A 25 2.66 7.36 -5.65
N LYS A 26 3.78 7.87 -5.17
CA LYS A 26 5.11 7.36 -5.53
C LYS A 26 5.79 6.78 -4.30
N GLY A 27 6.93 6.13 -4.51
CA GLY A 27 7.74 5.69 -3.39
C GLY A 27 8.68 4.55 -3.75
N ARG A 28 9.10 3.81 -2.72
CA ARG A 28 10.04 2.70 -2.85
C ARG A 28 9.64 1.57 -1.92
N VAL A 29 9.84 0.34 -2.37
CA VAL A 29 9.59 -0.87 -1.60
C VAL A 29 10.90 -1.63 -1.42
N ILE A 30 11.19 -2.01 -0.18
CA ILE A 30 12.35 -2.82 0.20
C ILE A 30 11.92 -3.98 1.09
N SER A 31 12.77 -5.00 1.21
CA SER A 31 12.62 -6.07 2.20
C SER A 31 13.08 -5.60 3.58
N GLU A 32 12.71 -6.36 4.62
CA GLU A 32 13.25 -6.18 5.97
C GLU A 32 14.78 -6.40 6.05
N PHE A 33 15.39 -6.93 4.98
CA PHE A 33 16.84 -7.12 4.84
C PHE A 33 17.52 -6.00 4.06
N PHE A 34 16.79 -4.91 3.75
CA PHE A 34 17.26 -3.75 2.98
C PHE A 34 17.60 -4.05 1.52
N GLU A 35 17.01 -5.10 0.96
CA GLU A 35 17.10 -5.43 -0.46
C GLU A 35 15.92 -4.80 -1.21
N THR A 36 16.13 -4.42 -2.47
CA THR A 36 15.04 -3.92 -3.31
C THR A 36 14.06 -5.05 -3.61
N THR A 37 12.76 -4.72 -3.70
CA THR A 37 11.73 -5.69 -4.07
C THR A 37 11.25 -5.41 -5.49
N PRO A 38 11.90 -5.97 -6.53
CA PRO A 38 11.54 -5.70 -7.90
C PRO A 38 10.23 -6.38 -8.30
N PHE A 39 9.42 -5.73 -9.14
CA PHE A 39 8.14 -6.25 -9.62
C PHE A 39 7.10 -6.61 -8.54
N ALA A 40 7.23 -6.06 -7.33
CA ALA A 40 6.20 -6.17 -6.30
C ALA A 40 4.89 -5.57 -6.83
N LEU A 41 3.81 -6.34 -6.78
CA LEU A 41 2.50 -5.94 -7.32
C LEU A 41 1.81 -4.98 -6.36
N ILE A 42 1.24 -3.92 -6.92
CA ILE A 42 0.51 -2.90 -6.17
C ILE A 42 -0.97 -3.08 -6.46
N MET A 43 -1.74 -3.37 -5.42
CA MET A 43 -3.15 -3.75 -5.51
C MET A 43 -4.03 -2.85 -4.64
N ILE A 44 -5.18 -2.44 -5.16
CA ILE A 44 -6.25 -1.76 -4.42
C ILE A 44 -7.47 -2.69 -4.29
N ASN A 45 -8.29 -2.48 -3.25
CA ASN A 45 -9.49 -3.29 -2.99
C ASN A 45 -9.21 -4.82 -3.00
N ASP A 46 -8.02 -5.21 -2.54
CA ASP A 46 -7.45 -6.57 -2.52
C ASP A 46 -7.36 -7.29 -3.90
N THR A 47 -7.91 -6.75 -4.98
CA THR A 47 -8.10 -7.46 -6.26
C THR A 47 -7.68 -6.70 -7.51
N VAL A 48 -7.64 -5.36 -7.48
CA VAL A 48 -7.35 -4.54 -8.66
C VAL A 48 -5.87 -4.16 -8.70
N LYS A 49 -5.15 -4.67 -9.70
CA LYS A 49 -3.75 -4.30 -9.94
C LYS A 49 -3.67 -2.89 -10.53
N VAL A 50 -2.94 -2.02 -9.85
CA VAL A 50 -2.71 -0.63 -10.29
C VAL A 50 -1.27 -0.38 -10.75
N GLY A 51 -0.34 -1.27 -10.39
CA GLY A 51 1.05 -1.11 -10.81
C GLY A 51 1.95 -2.23 -10.31
N LYS A 52 3.25 -2.01 -10.51
CA LYS A 52 4.32 -2.82 -9.93
C LYS A 52 5.56 -1.95 -9.71
N THR A 53 6.45 -2.37 -8.82
CA THR A 53 7.76 -1.73 -8.69
C THR A 53 8.68 -2.03 -9.88
N ASP A 54 9.63 -1.13 -10.13
CA ASP A 54 10.74 -1.34 -11.06
C ASP A 54 11.85 -2.23 -10.45
N LEU A 55 13.00 -2.32 -11.12
CA LEU A 55 14.13 -3.15 -10.68
C LEU A 55 14.76 -2.67 -9.37
N ASP A 56 14.66 -1.38 -9.07
CA ASP A 56 15.25 -0.75 -7.90
C ASP A 56 14.24 -0.60 -6.74
N GLY A 57 13.03 -1.17 -6.93
CA GLY A 57 11.94 -1.15 -5.96
C GLY A 57 11.13 0.15 -5.97
N PHE A 58 11.38 1.09 -6.88
CA PHE A 58 10.60 2.32 -6.98
C PHE A 58 9.27 2.08 -7.68
N PHE A 59 8.29 2.93 -7.39
CA PHE A 59 7.00 2.91 -8.06
C PHE A 59 6.39 4.31 -8.14
N GLN A 60 5.47 4.45 -9.09
CA GLN A 60 4.55 5.57 -9.20
C GLN A 60 3.22 5.02 -9.75
N VAL A 61 2.12 5.24 -9.03
CA VAL A 61 0.78 4.76 -9.39
C VAL A 61 -0.26 5.84 -9.20
N GLU A 62 -1.25 5.86 -10.09
CA GLU A 62 -2.45 6.69 -9.93
C GLU A 62 -3.56 5.84 -9.30
N ILE A 63 -4.12 6.33 -8.20
CA ILE A 63 -5.24 5.68 -7.51
C ILE A 63 -6.40 6.65 -7.32
N PRO A 64 -7.66 6.18 -7.30
CA PRO A 64 -8.79 7.04 -6.97
C PRO A 64 -8.62 7.68 -5.59
N VAL A 65 -9.00 8.96 -5.43
CA VAL A 65 -8.87 9.70 -4.15
C VAL A 65 -9.59 9.01 -2.99
N GLY A 66 -10.67 8.28 -3.26
CA GLY A 66 -11.40 7.51 -2.25
C GLY A 66 -10.67 6.26 -1.72
N VAL A 67 -9.58 5.83 -2.38
CA VAL A 67 -8.80 4.67 -1.93
C VAL A 67 -7.93 5.05 -0.74
N LYS A 68 -8.24 4.42 0.40
CA LYS A 68 -7.49 4.60 1.65
C LYS A 68 -6.46 3.49 1.90
N LYS A 69 -6.61 2.32 1.25
CA LYS A 69 -5.73 1.17 1.46
C LYS A 69 -5.12 0.70 0.14
N ILE A 70 -3.81 0.49 0.17
CA ILE A 70 -3.06 -0.14 -0.91
C ILE A 70 -2.34 -1.35 -0.31
N SER A 71 -2.17 -2.42 -1.08
CA SER A 71 -1.39 -3.58 -0.68
C SER A 71 -0.29 -3.88 -1.68
N PHE A 72 0.87 -4.24 -1.15
CA PHE A 72 2.04 -4.66 -1.90
C PHE A 72 2.21 -6.17 -1.75
N TRP A 73 2.39 -6.86 -2.88
CA TRP A 73 2.49 -8.31 -2.94
C TRP A 73 3.77 -8.73 -3.64
N TYR A 74 4.52 -9.63 -3.02
CA TYR A 74 5.76 -10.14 -3.58
C TYR A 74 5.97 -11.58 -3.11
N LEU A 75 6.55 -12.41 -3.97
CA LEU A 75 6.71 -13.84 -3.71
C LEU A 75 7.68 -14.04 -2.53
N GLY A 76 7.26 -14.83 -1.53
CA GLY A 76 8.05 -15.08 -0.33
C GLY A 76 7.92 -13.98 0.73
N PHE A 77 6.98 -13.05 0.60
CA PHE A 77 6.72 -11.97 1.56
C PHE A 77 5.29 -11.97 2.07
N GLU A 78 5.10 -11.50 3.29
CA GLU A 78 3.79 -11.15 3.81
C GLU A 78 3.26 -9.91 3.06
N PRO A 79 1.97 -9.88 2.66
CA PRO A 79 1.40 -8.71 2.01
C PRO A 79 1.53 -7.46 2.90
N ALA A 80 2.18 -6.42 2.38
CA ALA A 80 2.29 -5.15 3.08
C ALA A 80 1.05 -4.32 2.75
N ILE A 81 0.07 -4.33 3.66
CA ILE A 81 -1.17 -3.58 3.51
C ILE A 81 -1.01 -2.26 4.24
N ILE A 82 -1.06 -1.15 3.51
CA ILE A 82 -0.87 0.19 4.07
C ILE A 82 -2.18 0.97 4.00
N ALA A 83 -2.54 1.62 5.10
CA ALA A 83 -3.58 2.62 5.16
C ALA A 83 -2.94 4.01 5.06
N LEU A 84 -3.19 4.67 3.93
CA LEU A 84 -2.67 5.98 3.60
C LEU A 84 -3.31 7.07 4.47
N THR A 85 -2.51 8.03 4.89
CA THR A 85 -3.04 9.31 5.41
C THR A 85 -3.38 10.24 4.25
N ASP A 86 -4.17 11.28 4.50
CA ASP A 86 -4.67 12.18 3.44
C ASP A 86 -3.54 12.95 2.71
N LYS A 87 -2.37 13.11 3.34
CA LYS A 87 -1.21 13.83 2.79
C LYS A 87 -0.02 12.92 2.43
N CYS A 88 -0.27 11.63 2.22
CA CYS A 88 0.78 10.67 1.93
C CYS A 88 0.95 10.49 0.43
N ASP A 89 1.86 11.26 -0.18
CA ASP A 89 2.16 11.19 -1.61
C ASP A 89 3.40 10.32 -1.92
N GLU A 90 4.28 10.14 -0.94
CA GLU A 90 5.51 9.34 -1.04
C GLU A 90 5.52 8.23 0.02
N ALA A 91 5.23 7.00 -0.39
CA ALA A 91 5.14 5.85 0.51
C ALA A 91 6.39 4.95 0.40
N GLU A 92 7.18 4.94 1.46
CA GLU A 92 8.40 4.14 1.59
C GLU A 92 8.09 2.89 2.41
N VAL A 93 8.06 1.72 1.75
CA VAL A 93 7.45 0.50 2.27
C VAL A 93 8.46 -0.58 2.57
N VAL A 94 8.34 -1.19 3.74
CA VAL A 94 9.12 -2.36 4.15
C VAL A 94 8.24 -3.61 4.12
N MET A 95 8.62 -4.60 3.30
CA MET A 95 8.00 -5.90 3.24
C MET A 95 8.71 -6.90 4.16
N ILE A 96 7.91 -7.66 4.91
CA ILE A 96 8.39 -8.67 5.84
C ILE A 96 8.38 -10.02 5.13
N ALA A 97 9.49 -10.75 5.12
CA ALA A 97 9.56 -12.07 4.51
C ALA A 97 8.60 -13.04 5.21
N SER A 98 7.91 -13.85 4.40
CA SER A 98 7.03 -14.91 4.88
C SER A 98 7.86 -16.12 5.28
N PHE A 99 7.54 -16.70 6.43
CA PHE A 99 8.19 -17.92 6.92
C PHE A 99 7.15 -19.01 7.14
N THR A 100 7.56 -20.26 6.90
CA THR A 100 6.84 -21.44 7.37
C THR A 100 7.19 -21.68 8.84
N TYR A 101 6.18 -22.03 9.64
CA TYR A 101 6.35 -22.30 11.06
C TYR A 101 5.81 -23.69 11.35
N ASP A 102 6.69 -24.68 11.27
CA ASP A 102 6.30 -26.07 11.44
C ASP A 102 6.02 -26.38 12.92
N PHE A 103 5.03 -27.23 13.16
CA PHE A 103 4.65 -27.71 14.49
C PHE A 103 4.30 -26.60 15.52
N MET A 104 3.83 -25.44 15.04
CA MET A 104 3.38 -24.33 15.89
C MET A 104 1.90 -24.03 15.72
N THR A 105 1.24 -23.63 16.81
CA THR A 105 -0.15 -23.16 16.74
C THR A 105 -0.22 -21.79 16.06
N PRO A 106 -1.29 -21.48 15.29
CA PRO A 106 -1.46 -20.18 14.63
C PRO A 106 -1.31 -18.98 15.58
N LYS A 107 -1.81 -19.11 16.81
CA LYS A 107 -1.66 -18.10 17.86
C LYS A 107 -0.19 -17.85 18.26
N ARG A 108 0.63 -18.90 18.34
CA ARG A 108 2.07 -18.78 18.64
C ARG A 108 2.81 -18.17 17.46
N VAL A 109 2.46 -18.57 16.24
CA VAL A 109 2.98 -17.99 14.99
C VAL A 109 2.70 -16.49 14.92
N ASP A 110 1.45 -16.06 15.15
CA ASP A 110 1.09 -14.64 15.13
C ASP A 110 1.84 -13.83 16.19
N LYS A 111 2.13 -14.41 17.36
CA LYS A 111 2.97 -13.76 18.37
C LYS A 111 4.40 -13.51 17.87
N LEU A 112 4.99 -14.46 17.14
CA LEU A 112 6.32 -14.32 16.55
C LEU A 112 6.31 -13.30 15.40
N ARG A 113 5.34 -13.39 14.50
CA ARG A 113 5.16 -12.44 13.39
C ARG A 113 4.94 -11.01 13.91
N MET A 114 4.10 -10.82 14.91
CA MET A 114 3.88 -9.53 15.56
C MET A 114 5.16 -8.93 16.17
N LYS A 115 6.06 -9.76 16.73
CA LYS A 115 7.36 -9.27 17.23
C LYS A 115 8.22 -8.69 16.11
N ARG A 116 8.23 -9.32 14.93
CA ARG A 116 8.93 -8.82 13.74
C ARG A 116 8.25 -7.57 13.20
N TYR A 117 6.93 -7.61 13.11
CA TYR A 117 6.10 -6.48 12.67
C TYR A 117 6.35 -5.19 13.46
N LYS A 118 6.47 -5.29 14.79
CA LYS A 118 6.78 -4.15 15.66
C LYS A 118 8.14 -3.48 15.38
N LYS A 119 9.03 -4.12 14.60
CA LYS A 119 10.32 -3.54 14.20
C LYS A 119 10.22 -2.64 12.98
N LEU A 120 9.08 -2.58 12.29
CA LEU A 120 8.91 -1.75 11.08
C LEU A 120 9.38 -0.28 11.25
N PRO A 121 9.03 0.44 12.34
CA PRO A 121 9.51 1.82 12.53
C PRO A 121 11.03 1.93 12.65
N GLN A 122 11.67 0.92 13.25
CA GLN A 122 13.13 0.86 13.36
C GLN A 122 13.76 0.58 11.98
N LEU A 123 13.22 -0.40 11.24
CA LEU A 123 13.67 -0.72 9.90
C LEU A 123 13.57 0.47 8.94
N HIS A 124 12.51 1.28 9.06
CA HIS A 124 12.37 2.52 8.28
C HIS A 124 13.51 3.51 8.56
N LYS A 125 13.83 3.74 9.84
CA LYS A 125 14.94 4.62 10.23
C LYS A 125 16.29 4.10 9.76
N GLU A 126 16.50 2.79 9.84
CA GLU A 126 17.73 2.15 9.33
C GLU A 126 17.83 2.26 7.79
N ALA A 127 16.71 2.14 7.08
CA ALA A 127 16.66 2.34 5.64
C ALA A 127 16.97 3.78 5.24
N LEU A 128 16.51 4.77 6.01
CA LEU A 128 16.90 6.17 5.85
C LEU A 128 18.41 6.34 6.06
N ALA A 129 18.97 5.78 7.14
CA ALA A 129 20.41 5.86 7.43
C ALA A 129 21.29 5.23 6.33
N LYS A 130 20.76 4.21 5.63
CA LYS A 130 21.42 3.57 4.48
C LYS A 130 21.20 4.32 3.15
N GLY A 131 20.47 5.43 3.14
CA GLY A 131 20.14 6.18 1.93
C GLY A 131 19.15 5.48 1.00
N LEU A 132 18.44 4.46 1.49
CA LEU A 132 17.41 3.76 0.71
C LEU A 132 16.09 4.53 0.70
N PHE A 133 15.79 5.18 1.82
CA PHE A 133 14.63 6.03 2.07
C PHE A 133 15.06 7.48 2.29
N LYS A 134 14.10 8.39 2.18
CA LYS A 134 14.25 9.85 2.30
C LYS A 134 13.59 10.40 3.55
N THR A 135 12.57 9.72 4.07
CA THR A 135 11.80 10.19 5.23
C THR A 135 12.20 9.45 6.50
N ASP A 136 12.06 10.12 7.65
CA ASP A 136 12.34 9.53 8.97
C ASP A 136 11.21 8.62 9.46
N THR A 137 10.00 8.84 8.95
CA THR A 137 8.76 8.20 9.39
C THR A 137 7.83 7.99 8.19
N ALA A 138 7.13 6.85 8.20
CA ALA A 138 6.15 6.52 7.18
C ALA A 138 4.89 7.41 7.31
N CYS A 139 4.40 7.94 6.19
CA CYS A 139 3.14 8.68 6.11
C CYS A 139 1.87 7.80 6.10
N TYR A 140 2.00 6.52 6.47
CA TYR A 140 0.94 5.54 6.44
C TYR A 140 1.03 4.63 7.67
N THR A 141 -0.05 3.90 7.94
CA THR A 141 -0.02 2.80 8.91
C THR A 141 -0.08 1.48 8.18
N GLN A 142 0.87 0.58 8.45
CA GLN A 142 0.77 -0.78 7.94
C GLN A 142 -0.23 -1.54 8.81
N GLU A 143 -0.99 -2.47 8.23
CA GLU A 143 -1.93 -3.35 8.93
C GLU A 143 -1.28 -4.74 9.14
N PHE A 144 -1.39 -5.29 10.35
CA PHE A 144 -1.00 -6.68 10.62
C PHE A 144 -2.22 -7.60 10.48
N ARG A 145 -2.17 -8.55 9.53
CA ARG A 145 -3.21 -9.58 9.37
C ARG A 145 -2.80 -10.88 10.09
N PRO A 146 -3.42 -11.21 11.25
CA PRO A 146 -3.16 -12.47 11.95
C PRO A 146 -3.71 -13.67 11.17
N PHE A 147 -3.06 -14.83 11.29
CA PHE A 147 -3.60 -16.09 10.80
C PHE A 147 -4.73 -16.59 11.70
N TYR A 148 -4.62 -16.35 13.01
CA TYR A 148 -5.64 -16.71 13.98
C TYR A 148 -6.68 -15.59 14.13
N LYS A 149 -7.91 -15.83 13.67
CA LYS A 149 -9.08 -15.02 14.02
C LYS A 149 -9.82 -15.71 15.17
N LYS A 150 -9.95 -15.03 16.30
CA LYS A 150 -10.81 -15.50 17.40
C LYS A 150 -12.26 -15.38 16.92
N LYS A 151 -12.96 -16.51 16.81
CA LYS A 151 -14.40 -16.55 16.56
C LYS A 151 -15.15 -15.97 17.75
#